data_AF-A0A9W6WLT0-F1
#
_entry.id   AF-A0A9W6WLT0-F1
#
_cell.length_a   1.000
_cell.length_b   1.000
_cell.length_c   1.000
_cell.angle_alpha   90.00
_cell.angle_beta   90.00
_cell.angle_gamma   90.00
#
_symmetry.space_group_name_H-M   'P 1'
#
loop_
_entity.id
_entity.type
_entity.pdbx_description
1 polymer ?
#
loop_
_entity_poly.entity_id
_entity_poly.type
_entity_poly.pdbx_seq_one_letter_code
_entity_poly.pdbx_strand_id
1 'polypeptide(L)'
;MPPTKKKSGFHISQGLYVRTRVSVTLINTAKYLFRHHLEQDAAELKLLISEAHAFLAHSSPPPNNVMQSSSVDDTTPQSSTSTVIDFKKTYATTSRIYGTLRVLLGQIHEQLEQKPPLTRDEAVAKTQAMWKIRKARKQLKALVRDVYSSFEDPTTGQTYYYNKHTKETQWTKPKALGNEALASLSSSSPIKGKTIFVSREEEEQHAASMLQGMARSHFARRHMRRLISSVYEKIWDAGTQRFYYHNTKTKEVRWEKPRWVSDEDLLTPRTRYEQQQQELAEQREGAAEALQKKTKRKKARNGQMTPEDAACMVQRAYRRKTGFQTLLWMCCSVYERIYDPEQGLYYYHNTRTKEVTWEKPLLLRGAESDVFTPRSRQKKEREKALTPEKAARMVQRAYRRKKGFQHLLQLCRAIYERIYDPEQGMYYYHNTRTKETTWDKPLLLRGAESDVFTPRTRQKKLLSVVATTNSLGPRKARQWTEEEAATRLQGLFRAKKAKEELHSRLVQRFKQAVDPSSGQVYYVDLVTQEVSWDPPALVLRSGIQIEAFEDQ
;
A
#
# COMPACT_ATOMS: atom_id res chain seq x y z
N MET A 1 -26.57 -1.80 -38.16
CA MET A 1 -25.74 -0.99 -37.23
C MET A 1 -26.03 -1.41 -35.79
N PRO A 2 -25.01 -1.68 -34.97
CA PRO A 2 -25.21 -2.18 -33.61
C PRO A 2 -25.59 -1.03 -32.65
N PRO A 3 -26.44 -1.26 -31.63
CA PRO A 3 -26.76 -0.25 -30.65
C PRO A 3 -25.61 -0.08 -29.63
N THR A 4 -25.19 1.18 -29.48
CA THR A 4 -24.12 1.64 -28.60
C THR A 4 -24.52 1.50 -27.13
N LYS A 5 -23.66 0.82 -26.35
CA LYS A 5 -23.81 0.64 -24.91
C LYS A 5 -23.59 1.97 -24.17
N LYS A 6 -24.57 2.38 -23.38
CA LYS A 6 -24.45 3.44 -22.37
C LYS A 6 -23.34 3.09 -21.37
N LYS A 7 -22.31 3.93 -21.29
CA LYS A 7 -21.31 3.93 -20.21
C LYS A 7 -21.98 4.48 -18.95
N SER A 8 -22.26 3.62 -17.98
CA SER A 8 -22.53 4.03 -16.61
C SER A 8 -21.20 4.28 -15.89
N GLY A 9 -20.92 5.53 -15.55
CA GLY A 9 -19.78 5.91 -14.74
C GLY A 9 -19.94 5.36 -13.32
N PHE A 10 -19.08 4.42 -12.95
CA PHE A 10 -18.81 4.09 -11.56
C PHE A 10 -17.65 4.95 -11.09
N HIS A 11 -17.93 5.89 -10.17
CA HIS A 11 -16.90 6.49 -9.33
C HIS A 11 -16.35 5.39 -8.41
N ILE A 12 -15.11 4.97 -8.68
CA ILE A 12 -14.31 4.15 -7.76
C ILE A 12 -13.31 5.10 -7.12
N SER A 13 -13.50 5.36 -5.83
CA SER A 13 -12.49 5.97 -4.98
C SER A 13 -11.24 5.08 -4.99
N GLN A 14 -10.18 5.58 -5.63
CA GLN A 14 -8.87 4.93 -5.54
C GLN A 14 -8.26 5.21 -4.17
N GLY A 15 -8.59 4.35 -3.21
CA GLY A 15 -7.75 4.16 -2.03
C GLY A 15 -6.49 3.39 -2.45
N LEU A 16 -5.38 4.11 -2.67
CA LEU A 16 -4.04 3.55 -2.85
C LEU A 16 -3.58 2.85 -1.56
N TYR A 17 -3.99 1.60 -1.35
CA TYR A 17 -3.33 0.70 -0.41
C TYR A 17 -2.08 0.14 -1.08
N VAL A 18 -0.94 0.81 -0.87
CA VAL A 18 0.38 0.26 -1.22
C VAL A 18 0.69 -0.89 -0.26
N ARG A 19 0.24 -2.10 -0.60
CA ARG A 19 0.68 -3.31 0.08
C ARG A 19 2.08 -3.65 -0.45
N THR A 20 3.09 -3.20 0.28
CA THR A 20 4.51 -3.46 0.01
C THR A 20 4.76 -4.95 -0.22
N ARG A 21 5.08 -5.32 -1.48
CA ARG A 21 5.72 -6.60 -1.79
C ARG A 21 7.10 -6.59 -1.15
N VAL A 22 7.24 -7.24 0.00
CA VAL A 22 8.55 -7.47 0.61
C VAL A 22 9.25 -8.53 -0.25
N SER A 23 10.22 -8.10 -1.05
CA SER A 23 11.10 -9.02 -1.77
C SER A 23 11.93 -9.83 -0.76
N VAL A 24 12.18 -11.10 -1.03
CA VAL A 24 13.03 -11.98 -0.20
C VAL A 24 14.44 -11.38 0.03
N THR A 25 14.87 -10.48 -0.85
CA THR A 25 16.09 -9.67 -0.69
C THR A 25 16.00 -8.63 0.42
N LEU A 26 14.85 -7.99 0.63
CA LEU A 26 14.57 -7.07 1.75
C LEU A 26 14.49 -7.82 3.09
N ILE A 27 13.99 -9.05 3.08
CA ILE A 27 13.96 -9.91 4.28
C ILE A 27 15.39 -10.29 4.70
N ASN A 28 16.27 -10.57 3.74
CA ASN A 28 17.66 -10.93 4.04
C ASN A 28 18.52 -9.73 4.46
N THR A 29 18.30 -8.54 3.89
CA THR A 29 18.96 -7.31 4.37
C THR A 29 18.39 -6.86 5.71
N ALA A 30 17.08 -7.02 5.95
CA ALA A 30 16.47 -6.78 7.25
C ALA A 30 16.99 -7.78 8.30
N LYS A 31 17.12 -9.07 7.99
CA LYS A 31 17.74 -10.07 8.90
C LYS A 31 19.19 -9.70 9.24
N TYR A 32 19.95 -9.16 8.30
CA TYR A 32 21.35 -8.77 8.50
C TYR A 32 21.49 -7.48 9.33
N LEU A 33 20.66 -6.46 9.03
CA LEU A 33 20.57 -5.24 9.83
C LEU A 33 20.06 -5.52 11.25
N PHE A 34 19.08 -6.42 11.38
CA PHE A 34 18.57 -6.87 12.67
C PHE A 34 19.65 -7.62 13.45
N ARG A 35 20.43 -8.49 12.81
CA ARG A 35 21.56 -9.18 13.45
C ARG A 35 22.66 -8.21 13.91
N HIS A 36 23.02 -7.22 13.10
CA HIS A 36 24.01 -6.20 13.45
C HIS A 36 23.56 -5.33 14.63
N HIS A 37 22.29 -4.90 14.63
CA HIS A 37 21.72 -4.17 15.78
C HIS A 37 21.65 -5.03 17.04
N LEU A 38 21.42 -6.34 16.92
CA LEU A 38 21.42 -7.28 18.05
C LEU A 38 22.83 -7.52 18.62
N GLU A 39 23.88 -7.49 17.79
CA GLU A 39 25.27 -7.60 18.21
C GLU A 39 25.78 -6.31 18.89
N GLN A 40 25.42 -5.14 18.35
CA GLN A 40 25.65 -3.84 19.00
C GLN A 40 24.94 -3.77 20.34
N ASP A 41 23.67 -4.20 20.38
CA ASP A 41 22.91 -4.32 21.61
C ASP A 41 23.68 -5.20 22.62
N ALA A 42 24.05 -6.43 22.30
CA ALA A 42 24.74 -7.33 23.24
C ALA A 42 26.07 -6.77 23.81
N ALA A 43 26.84 -6.02 23.00
CA ALA A 43 28.07 -5.37 23.45
C ALA A 43 27.80 -4.25 24.48
N GLU A 44 26.79 -3.42 24.25
CA GLU A 44 26.38 -2.37 25.19
C GLU A 44 25.87 -2.94 26.52
N LEU A 45 25.23 -4.12 26.51
CA LEU A 45 24.79 -4.77 27.75
C LEU A 45 25.96 -5.32 28.57
N LYS A 46 27.00 -5.86 27.92
CA LYS A 46 28.20 -6.30 28.62
C LYS A 46 28.90 -5.12 29.29
N LEU A 47 28.93 -3.98 28.60
CA LEU A 47 29.53 -2.74 29.10
C LEU A 47 28.72 -2.13 30.26
N LEU A 48 27.38 -2.17 30.18
CA LEU A 48 26.48 -1.76 31.26
C LEU A 48 26.53 -2.69 32.48
N ILE A 49 26.68 -4.00 32.28
CA ILE A 49 26.85 -4.95 33.39
C ILE A 49 28.21 -4.72 34.07
N SER A 50 29.29 -4.53 33.32
CA SER A 50 30.59 -4.20 33.91
C SER A 50 30.55 -2.88 34.69
N GLU A 51 29.80 -1.88 34.21
CA GLU A 51 29.65 -0.59 34.90
C GLU A 51 28.71 -0.64 36.09
N ALA A 52 27.66 -1.48 36.05
CA ALA A 52 26.81 -1.72 37.22
C ALA A 52 27.59 -2.47 38.33
N HIS A 53 28.47 -3.40 37.95
CA HIS A 53 29.41 -4.03 38.88
C HIS A 53 30.44 -3.03 39.42
N ALA A 54 30.95 -2.11 38.59
CA ALA A 54 31.83 -1.03 39.04
C ALA A 54 31.12 -0.05 39.99
N PHE A 55 29.88 0.33 39.68
CA PHE A 55 29.03 1.17 40.53
C PHE A 55 28.76 0.54 41.90
N LEU A 56 28.50 -0.78 41.93
CA LEU A 56 28.37 -1.54 43.18
C LEU A 56 29.72 -1.71 43.92
N ALA A 57 30.85 -1.69 43.21
CA ALA A 57 32.18 -1.68 43.82
C ALA A 57 32.53 -0.32 44.42
N HIS A 58 32.04 0.78 43.82
CA HIS A 58 32.21 2.15 44.32
C HIS A 58 31.30 2.51 45.52
N SER A 59 30.36 1.64 45.90
CA SER A 59 29.55 1.78 47.12
C SER A 59 30.16 1.12 48.37
N SER A 60 31.43 0.70 48.32
CA SER A 60 32.20 0.25 49.50
C SER A 60 33.31 1.28 49.79
N PRO A 61 33.51 1.72 51.05
CA PRO A 61 34.44 2.80 51.36
C PRO A 61 35.90 2.34 51.18
N PRO A 62 36.81 3.23 50.73
CA PRO A 62 38.18 2.86 50.42
C PRO A 62 39.08 2.97 51.67
N PRO A 63 40.20 2.22 51.74
CA PRO A 63 41.34 2.63 52.53
C PRO A 63 42.28 3.50 51.67
N ASN A 64 42.81 4.53 52.33
CA ASN A 64 43.87 5.44 51.90
C ASN A 64 45.09 4.71 51.31
N ASN A 65 45.74 5.23 50.26
CA ASN A 65 46.92 6.09 50.41
C ASN A 65 47.64 6.46 49.08
N VAL A 66 48.18 7.69 49.10
CA VAL A 66 49.42 8.25 48.50
C VAL A 66 49.60 8.37 46.97
N MET A 67 49.66 9.66 46.58
CA MET A 67 50.50 10.37 45.60
C MET A 67 51.46 9.59 44.68
N GLN A 68 51.44 9.98 43.40
CA GLN A 68 52.60 10.60 42.75
C GLN A 68 52.21 11.43 41.52
N SER A 69 52.87 12.57 41.39
CA SER A 69 52.73 13.63 40.39
C SER A 69 53.83 13.57 39.32
N SER A 70 53.51 14.03 38.11
CA SER A 70 54.37 14.63 37.04
C SER A 70 54.00 14.03 35.68
N SER A 71 53.87 14.74 34.55
CA SER A 71 54.13 16.14 34.22
C SER A 71 53.44 16.50 32.92
N VAL A 72 53.02 17.77 32.89
CA VAL A 72 52.69 18.66 31.77
C VAL A 72 53.51 18.42 30.49
N ASP A 73 52.84 18.41 29.34
CA ASP A 73 53.32 19.16 28.18
C ASP A 73 52.15 19.85 27.48
N ASP A 74 52.40 21.12 27.19
CA ASP A 74 51.48 22.18 26.82
C ASP A 74 51.69 22.50 25.33
N THR A 75 50.63 22.56 24.52
CA THR A 75 50.64 23.35 23.28
C THR A 75 49.23 23.69 22.84
N THR A 76 48.90 24.97 23.03
CA THR A 76 47.72 25.69 22.55
C THR A 76 47.59 25.77 21.02
N PRO A 77 46.39 26.07 20.49
CA PRO A 77 45.96 25.76 19.14
C PRO A 77 46.28 26.88 18.14
N GLN A 78 46.63 26.51 16.90
CA GLN A 78 46.77 27.45 15.79
C GLN A 78 46.00 27.00 14.55
N SER A 79 45.54 28.02 13.86
CA SER A 79 44.56 28.12 12.78
C SER A 79 44.91 27.41 11.46
N SER A 80 43.83 26.95 10.81
CA SER A 80 43.60 26.77 9.38
C SER A 80 44.73 27.15 8.40
N THR A 81 45.36 26.13 7.81
CA THR A 81 45.88 26.19 6.44
C THR A 81 45.49 24.92 5.69
N SER A 82 44.93 25.13 4.49
CA SER A 82 44.51 24.14 3.50
C SER A 82 45.52 22.99 3.33
N THR A 83 45.17 21.80 3.82
CA THR A 83 45.98 20.59 3.61
C THR A 83 45.53 19.89 2.32
N VAL A 84 46.37 19.95 1.29
CA VAL A 84 46.25 19.10 0.10
C VAL A 84 46.23 17.64 0.55
N ILE A 85 45.11 16.96 0.31
CA ILE A 85 44.92 15.55 0.67
C ILE A 85 45.92 14.72 -0.13
N ASP A 86 46.91 14.13 0.55
CA ASP A 86 47.89 13.24 -0.07
C ASP A 86 47.21 11.91 -0.42
N PHE A 87 46.65 11.85 -1.63
CA PHE A 87 45.87 10.73 -2.15
C PHE A 87 46.62 9.39 -2.09
N LYS A 88 47.96 9.41 -2.09
CA LYS A 88 48.77 8.21 -2.02
C LYS A 88 48.78 7.63 -0.60
N LYS A 89 48.85 8.51 0.42
CA LYS A 89 48.73 8.11 1.83
C LYS A 89 47.31 7.69 2.19
N THR A 90 46.28 8.35 1.65
CA THR A 90 44.88 7.95 1.86
C THR A 90 44.53 6.63 1.16
N TYR A 91 45.07 6.39 -0.04
CA TYR A 91 44.90 5.11 -0.74
C TYR A 91 45.64 3.96 -0.03
N ALA A 92 46.83 4.24 0.51
CA ALA A 92 47.60 3.26 1.28
C ALA A 92 46.93 2.93 2.63
N THR A 93 46.41 3.94 3.35
CA THR A 93 45.67 3.74 4.61
C THR A 93 44.35 3.03 4.36
N THR A 94 43.57 3.43 3.34
CA THR A 94 42.34 2.70 2.97
C THR A 94 42.63 1.27 2.55
N SER A 95 43.67 1.01 1.75
CA SER A 95 44.06 -0.37 1.39
C SER A 95 44.51 -1.21 2.59
N ARG A 96 45.21 -0.61 3.56
CA ARG A 96 45.60 -1.26 4.82
C ARG A 96 44.38 -1.56 5.69
N ILE A 97 43.45 -0.61 5.79
CA ILE A 97 42.16 -0.78 6.46
C ILE A 97 41.39 -1.92 5.77
N TYR A 98 41.21 -1.89 4.45
CA TYR A 98 40.53 -2.96 3.70
C TYR A 98 41.21 -4.32 3.87
N GLY A 99 42.54 -4.38 3.93
CA GLY A 99 43.31 -5.59 4.22
C GLY A 99 43.03 -6.13 5.62
N THR A 100 43.12 -5.29 6.65
CA THR A 100 42.80 -5.68 8.04
C THR A 100 41.34 -6.09 8.21
N LEU A 101 40.41 -5.38 7.56
CA LEU A 101 38.98 -5.69 7.56
C LEU A 101 38.70 -7.02 6.86
N ARG A 102 39.44 -7.34 5.80
CA ARG A 102 39.35 -8.63 5.10
C ARG A 102 39.87 -9.79 5.95
N VAL A 103 40.96 -9.58 6.70
CA VAL A 103 41.49 -10.58 7.64
C VAL A 103 40.54 -10.80 8.82
N LEU A 104 40.01 -9.72 9.41
CA LEU A 104 39.02 -9.79 10.48
C LEU A 104 37.71 -10.43 10.00
N LEU A 105 37.24 -10.09 8.80
CA LEU A 105 36.08 -10.76 8.19
C LEU A 105 36.35 -12.24 7.93
N GLY A 106 37.58 -12.61 7.55
CA GLY A 106 38.02 -13.99 7.43
C GLY A 106 37.96 -14.73 8.76
N GLN A 107 38.55 -14.16 9.81
CA GLN A 107 38.54 -14.73 11.18
C GLN A 107 37.12 -14.85 11.73
N ILE A 108 36.25 -13.87 11.50
CA ILE A 108 34.84 -13.92 11.88
C ILE A 108 34.10 -15.00 11.07
N HIS A 109 34.42 -15.15 9.78
CA HIS A 109 33.82 -16.19 8.94
C HIS A 109 34.19 -17.58 9.44
N GLU A 110 35.47 -17.80 9.73
CA GLU A 110 36.01 -19.06 10.26
C GLU A 110 35.42 -19.38 11.66
N GLN A 111 35.30 -18.39 12.53
CA GLN A 111 34.62 -18.52 13.83
C GLN A 111 33.12 -18.80 13.72
N LEU A 112 32.48 -18.38 12.63
CA LEU A 112 31.07 -18.66 12.35
C LEU A 112 30.86 -20.01 11.66
N GLU A 113 31.84 -20.49 10.88
CA GLU A 113 31.84 -21.80 10.24
C GLU A 113 32.07 -22.94 11.23
N GLN A 114 32.85 -22.72 12.31
CA GLN A 114 33.04 -23.71 13.37
C GLN A 114 31.82 -23.91 14.29
N LYS A 115 30.79 -23.04 14.21
CA LYS A 115 29.56 -23.20 15.00
C LYS A 115 28.53 -23.98 14.18
N PRO A 116 28.09 -25.18 14.65
CA PRO A 116 27.06 -25.94 13.95
C PRO A 116 25.78 -25.11 13.79
N PRO A 117 24.97 -25.36 12.75
CA PRO A 117 23.72 -24.64 12.54
C PRO A 117 22.84 -24.75 13.78
N LEU A 118 22.35 -23.61 14.24
CA LEU A 118 21.59 -23.47 15.47
C LEU A 118 20.39 -24.42 15.47
N THR A 119 20.34 -25.35 16.43
CA THR A 119 19.20 -26.27 16.60
C THR A 119 17.92 -25.46 16.84
N ARG A 120 16.76 -26.01 16.46
CA ARG A 120 15.46 -25.31 16.57
C ARG A 120 15.21 -24.81 18.00
N ASP A 121 15.56 -25.62 18.99
CA ASP A 121 15.33 -25.30 20.40
C ASP A 121 16.30 -24.24 20.90
N GLU A 122 17.57 -24.27 20.49
CA GLU A 122 18.52 -23.19 20.76
C GLU A 122 18.13 -21.88 20.05
N ALA A 123 17.55 -21.96 18.86
CA ALA A 123 17.06 -20.80 18.12
C ALA A 123 15.87 -20.15 18.84
N VAL A 124 14.94 -20.96 19.35
CA VAL A 124 13.81 -20.48 20.15
C VAL A 124 14.29 -19.89 21.47
N ALA A 125 15.17 -20.58 22.19
CA ALA A 125 15.74 -20.09 23.45
C ALA A 125 16.49 -18.76 23.27
N LYS A 126 17.31 -18.63 22.22
CA LYS A 126 17.99 -17.38 21.88
C LYS A 126 17.00 -16.28 21.52
N THR A 127 15.97 -16.58 20.73
CA THR A 127 14.93 -15.59 20.37
C THR A 127 14.17 -15.10 21.61
N GLN A 128 13.83 -16.01 22.52
CA GLN A 128 13.17 -15.67 23.78
C GLN A 128 14.08 -14.87 24.71
N ALA A 129 15.36 -15.23 24.84
CA ALA A 129 16.35 -14.49 25.62
C ALA A 129 16.52 -13.06 25.07
N MET A 130 16.62 -12.91 23.74
CA MET A 130 16.72 -11.59 23.10
C MET A 130 15.46 -10.75 23.33
N TRP A 131 14.28 -11.36 23.27
CA TRP A 131 13.04 -10.65 23.59
C TRP A 131 13.01 -10.19 25.05
N LYS A 132 13.42 -11.04 26.00
CA LYS A 132 13.52 -10.70 27.43
C LYS A 132 14.48 -9.54 27.65
N ILE A 133 15.66 -9.57 27.01
CA ILE A 133 16.65 -8.49 27.04
C ILE A 133 16.05 -7.18 26.50
N ARG A 134 15.36 -7.24 25.36
CA ARG A 134 14.76 -6.06 24.72
C ARG A 134 13.67 -5.46 25.61
N LYS A 135 12.87 -6.31 26.25
CA LYS A 135 11.85 -5.92 27.23
C LYS A 135 12.47 -5.26 28.46
N ALA A 136 13.52 -5.87 29.03
CA ALA A 136 14.24 -5.34 30.18
C ALA A 136 14.89 -3.97 29.89
N ARG A 137 15.50 -3.79 28.71
CA ARG A 137 16.04 -2.49 28.28
C ARG A 137 14.96 -1.42 28.15
N LYS A 138 13.81 -1.79 27.58
CA LYS A 138 12.68 -0.86 27.45
C LYS A 138 12.20 -0.41 28.84
N GLN A 139 12.14 -1.33 29.79
CA GLN A 139 11.79 -1.02 31.18
C GLN A 139 12.86 -0.14 31.84
N LEU A 140 14.16 -0.48 31.71
CA LEU A 140 15.27 0.33 32.24
C LEU A 140 15.24 1.76 31.68
N LYS A 141 15.05 1.92 30.37
CA LYS A 141 14.94 3.24 29.74
C LYS A 141 13.71 4.01 30.22
N ALA A 142 12.60 3.34 30.54
CA ALA A 142 11.43 3.98 31.12
C ALA A 142 11.73 4.48 32.54
N LEU A 143 12.39 3.67 33.36
CA LEU A 143 12.84 4.06 34.69
C LEU A 143 13.82 5.25 34.64
N VAL A 144 14.81 5.21 33.73
CA VAL A 144 15.76 6.32 33.56
C VAL A 144 15.07 7.60 33.11
N ARG A 145 14.02 7.53 32.28
CA ARG A 145 13.19 8.69 31.92
C ARG A 145 12.38 9.25 33.09
N ASP A 146 11.96 8.38 34.01
CA ASP A 146 11.25 8.82 35.20
C ASP A 146 12.19 9.54 36.16
N VAL A 147 13.41 8.98 36.34
CA VAL A 147 14.44 9.50 37.25
C VAL A 147 15.10 10.78 36.75
N TYR A 148 15.36 10.93 35.45
CA TYR A 148 16.10 12.08 34.90
C TYR A 148 15.24 13.02 34.06
N SER A 149 15.49 14.33 34.21
CA SER A 149 14.94 15.40 33.38
C SER A 149 16.07 16.17 32.68
N SER A 150 15.93 16.47 31.38
CA SER A 150 16.89 17.30 30.64
C SER A 150 16.44 18.75 30.61
N PHE A 151 17.35 19.67 30.87
CA PHE A 151 17.13 21.11 30.78
C PHE A 151 18.25 21.75 29.94
N GLU A 152 17.94 22.86 29.28
CA GLU A 152 18.91 23.67 28.54
C GLU A 152 19.35 24.84 29.43
N ASP A 153 20.66 24.99 29.63
CA ASP A 153 21.21 26.15 30.33
C ASP A 153 21.09 27.39 29.42
N PRO A 154 20.38 28.45 29.83
CA PRO A 154 20.15 29.64 29.01
C PRO A 154 21.44 30.42 28.69
N THR A 155 22.51 30.22 29.45
CA THR A 155 23.78 30.94 29.25
C THR A 155 24.73 30.23 28.28
N THR A 156 24.70 28.89 28.26
CA THR A 156 25.62 28.06 27.45
C THR A 156 24.93 27.33 26.31
N GLY A 157 23.60 27.23 26.32
CA GLY A 157 22.81 26.43 25.37
C GLY A 157 23.05 24.92 25.47
N GLN A 158 23.82 24.46 26.48
CA GLN A 158 24.12 23.04 26.67
C GLN A 158 23.03 22.35 27.49
N THR A 159 22.75 21.09 27.15
CA THR A 159 21.75 20.29 27.87
C THR A 159 22.38 19.61 29.09
N TYR A 160 21.86 19.89 30.28
CA TYR A 160 22.21 19.18 31.50
C TYR A 160 21.09 18.24 31.94
N TYR A 161 21.47 17.17 32.64
CA TYR A 161 20.58 16.10 33.10
C TYR A 161 20.44 16.19 34.61
N TYR A 162 19.23 16.44 35.09
CA TYR A 162 18.90 16.54 36.50
C TYR A 162 18.23 15.26 37.00
N ASN A 163 18.77 14.66 38.05
CA ASN A 163 18.17 13.51 38.72
C ASN A 163 17.12 13.99 39.74
N LYS A 164 15.85 13.61 39.53
CA LYS A 164 14.73 14.04 40.39
C LYS A 164 14.81 13.51 41.82
N HIS A 165 15.48 12.38 42.04
CA HIS A 165 15.53 11.74 43.36
C HIS A 165 16.72 12.21 44.19
N THR A 166 17.92 12.29 43.60
CA THR A 166 19.13 12.74 44.31
C THR A 166 19.31 14.26 44.30
N LYS A 167 18.56 14.97 43.45
CA LYS A 167 18.67 16.42 43.20
C LYS A 167 20.04 16.85 42.66
N GLU A 168 20.81 15.92 42.09
CA GLU A 168 22.11 16.18 41.49
C GLU A 168 21.96 16.48 39.99
N THR A 169 22.83 17.35 39.47
CA THR A 169 22.95 17.66 38.05
C THR A 169 24.20 17.00 37.45
N GLN A 170 24.07 16.50 36.23
CA GLN A 170 25.18 15.92 35.48
C GLN A 170 25.15 16.45 34.04
N TRP A 171 26.33 16.77 33.51
CA TRP A 171 26.48 17.27 32.13
C TRP A 171 26.60 16.14 31.11
N THR A 172 26.88 14.92 31.57
CA THR A 172 26.95 13.71 30.74
C THR A 172 25.62 12.99 30.69
N LYS A 173 25.16 12.66 29.49
CA LYS A 173 23.93 11.91 29.25
C LYS A 173 23.99 10.50 29.89
N PRO A 174 22.95 10.05 30.62
CA PRO A 174 22.90 8.70 31.17
C PRO A 174 23.06 7.64 30.06
N LYS A 175 24.10 6.81 30.16
CA LYS A 175 24.47 5.81 29.12
C LYS A 175 23.31 4.89 28.72
N ALA A 176 22.44 4.54 29.67
CA ALA A 176 21.26 3.70 29.44
C ALA A 176 20.28 4.26 28.39
N LEU A 177 20.30 5.57 28.11
CA LEU A 177 19.41 6.22 27.16
C LEU A 177 19.90 6.12 25.70
N GLY A 178 21.19 5.90 25.47
CA GLY A 178 21.79 5.81 24.13
C GLY A 178 21.52 7.05 23.27
N ASN A 179 21.12 6.85 22.01
CA ASN A 179 20.84 7.93 21.07
C ASN A 179 19.46 8.62 21.26
N GLU A 180 18.60 8.15 22.18
CA GLU A 180 17.26 8.73 22.39
C GLU A 180 17.30 9.94 23.36
N ALA A 181 16.56 11.02 23.10
CA ALA A 181 16.47 12.18 24.00
C ALA A 181 15.42 11.96 25.12
N LEU A 182 15.59 12.59 26.28
CA LEU A 182 14.63 12.51 27.42
C LEU A 182 13.34 13.30 27.16
N ALA A 183 13.40 14.37 26.35
CA ALA A 183 12.35 15.37 26.23
C ALA A 183 11.10 14.95 25.41
N SER A 184 11.05 13.77 24.80
CA SER A 184 9.98 13.44 23.85
C SER A 184 8.96 12.42 24.36
N LEU A 185 7.99 12.89 25.16
CA LEU A 185 6.66 12.24 25.25
C LEU A 185 5.65 12.87 24.27
N SER A 186 6.02 13.95 23.57
CA SER A 186 5.18 14.62 22.55
C SER A 186 5.57 14.32 21.10
N SER A 187 6.67 13.60 20.84
CA SER A 187 6.96 13.09 19.50
C SER A 187 6.92 11.58 19.51
N SER A 188 5.83 11.05 18.95
CA SER A 188 5.87 9.77 18.26
C SER A 188 7.17 9.72 17.44
N SER A 189 7.90 8.62 17.53
CA SER A 189 9.02 8.34 16.63
C SER A 189 8.63 8.81 15.23
N PRO A 190 9.45 9.58 14.49
CA PRO A 190 9.03 10.05 13.19
C PRO A 190 8.81 8.81 12.33
N ILE A 191 7.54 8.41 12.20
CA ILE A 191 7.00 7.75 11.04
C ILE A 191 7.52 8.62 9.93
N LYS A 192 8.54 8.15 9.18
CA LYS A 192 9.27 8.93 8.17
C LYS A 192 8.31 9.91 7.51
N GLY A 193 8.36 11.16 7.97
CA GLY A 193 7.39 12.17 7.56
C GLY A 193 7.54 12.30 6.06
N LYS A 194 6.42 12.36 5.35
CA LYS A 194 6.42 12.73 3.93
C LYS A 194 7.25 14.02 3.84
N THR A 195 8.40 13.99 3.17
CA THR A 195 9.24 15.17 2.97
C THR A 195 8.35 16.23 2.30
N ILE A 196 8.09 17.32 3.03
CA ILE A 196 7.32 18.44 2.51
C ILE A 196 8.32 19.30 1.75
N PHE A 197 8.16 19.41 0.45
CA PHE A 197 8.98 20.25 -0.41
C PHE A 197 8.39 21.66 -0.45
N VAL A 198 9.25 22.68 -0.42
CA VAL A 198 8.81 24.09 -0.44
C VAL A 198 8.47 24.51 -1.87
N SER A 199 9.16 23.92 -2.85
CA SER A 199 8.91 24.11 -4.29
C SER A 199 8.83 22.78 -5.04
N ARG A 200 8.09 22.77 -6.14
CA ARG A 200 8.02 21.64 -7.08
C ARG A 200 9.40 21.32 -7.67
N GLU A 201 10.24 22.31 -7.88
CA GLU A 201 11.60 22.12 -8.42
C GLU A 201 12.50 21.35 -7.44
N GLU A 202 12.37 21.60 -6.14
CA GLU A 202 13.09 20.87 -5.09
C GLU A 202 12.61 19.42 -5.00
N GLU A 203 11.30 19.19 -5.15
CA GLU A 203 10.72 17.84 -5.22
C GLU A 203 11.29 17.07 -6.42
N GLU A 204 11.35 17.70 -7.59
CA GLU A 204 11.89 17.11 -8.82
C GLU A 204 13.40 16.82 -8.70
N GLN A 205 14.19 17.73 -8.14
CA GLN A 205 15.62 17.52 -7.91
C GLN A 205 15.90 16.43 -6.87
N HIS A 206 15.14 16.39 -5.78
CA HIS A 206 15.27 15.35 -4.77
C HIS A 206 14.87 13.97 -5.34
N ALA A 207 13.77 13.90 -6.09
CA ALA A 207 13.35 12.69 -6.80
C ALA A 207 14.42 12.25 -7.81
N ALA A 208 15.00 13.17 -8.58
CA ALA A 208 16.08 12.88 -9.52
C ALA A 208 17.32 12.34 -8.81
N SER A 209 17.76 12.95 -7.71
CA SER A 209 18.91 12.49 -6.91
C SER A 209 18.68 11.08 -6.36
N MET A 210 17.48 10.80 -5.85
CA MET A 210 17.09 9.47 -5.39
C MET A 210 17.11 8.43 -6.51
N LEU A 211 16.52 8.76 -7.67
CA LEU A 211 16.53 7.88 -8.84
C LEU A 211 17.95 7.64 -9.37
N GLN A 212 18.80 8.66 -9.39
CA GLN A 212 20.20 8.53 -9.76
C GLN A 212 20.97 7.66 -8.75
N GLY A 213 20.75 7.84 -7.46
CA GLY A 213 21.35 7.00 -6.41
C GLY A 213 20.93 5.54 -6.52
N MET A 214 19.65 5.29 -6.80
CA MET A 214 19.12 3.97 -7.08
C MET A 214 19.73 3.35 -8.34
N ALA A 215 19.84 4.13 -9.42
CA ALA A 215 20.42 3.69 -10.68
C ALA A 215 21.91 3.36 -10.54
N ARG A 216 22.72 4.25 -9.94
CA ARG A 216 24.14 4.01 -9.63
C ARG A 216 24.32 2.74 -8.82
N SER A 217 23.51 2.57 -7.77
CA SER A 217 23.52 1.37 -6.94
C SER A 217 23.11 0.11 -7.72
N HIS A 218 22.12 0.20 -8.60
CA HIS A 218 21.68 -0.89 -9.45
C HIS A 218 22.79 -1.30 -10.43
N PHE A 219 23.43 -0.34 -11.09
CA PHE A 219 24.54 -0.60 -12.00
C PHE A 219 25.75 -1.20 -11.30
N ALA A 220 26.14 -0.68 -10.13
CA ALA A 220 27.22 -1.24 -9.32
C ALA A 220 26.92 -2.70 -8.91
N ARG A 221 25.72 -2.97 -8.40
CA ARG A 221 25.29 -4.33 -8.04
C ARG A 221 25.27 -5.25 -9.27
N ARG A 222 24.77 -4.78 -10.41
CA ARG A 222 24.74 -5.57 -11.65
C ARG A 222 26.14 -5.86 -12.17
N HIS A 223 27.06 -4.90 -12.07
CA HIS A 223 28.45 -5.08 -12.45
C HIS A 223 29.14 -6.10 -11.55
N MET A 224 29.00 -5.98 -10.22
CA MET A 224 29.53 -6.99 -9.29
C MET A 224 28.96 -8.38 -9.56
N ARG A 225 27.65 -8.51 -9.83
CA ARG A 225 27.06 -9.82 -10.17
C ARG A 225 27.72 -10.46 -11.39
N ARG A 226 27.98 -9.70 -12.44
CA ARG A 226 28.69 -10.19 -13.64
C ARG A 226 30.14 -10.59 -13.35
N LEU A 227 30.84 -9.82 -12.53
CA LEU A 227 32.21 -10.14 -12.14
C LEU A 227 32.29 -11.43 -11.32
N ILE A 228 31.31 -11.66 -10.44
CA ILE A 228 31.24 -12.89 -9.66
C ILE A 228 30.83 -14.05 -10.58
N SER A 229 29.81 -13.85 -11.43
CA SER A 229 29.32 -14.93 -12.30
C SER A 229 30.28 -15.34 -13.41
N SER A 230 31.22 -14.49 -13.83
CA SER A 230 32.27 -14.88 -14.80
C SER A 230 33.31 -15.85 -14.23
N VAL A 231 33.44 -15.90 -12.90
CA VAL A 231 34.38 -16.75 -12.17
C VAL A 231 33.77 -18.12 -11.86
N TYR A 232 32.44 -18.24 -11.85
CA TYR A 232 31.74 -19.48 -11.52
C TYR A 232 31.03 -20.10 -12.73
N GLU A 233 31.06 -21.42 -12.83
CA GLU A 233 30.20 -22.16 -13.77
C GLU A 233 29.23 -23.05 -13.02
N LYS A 234 28.07 -23.24 -13.64
CA LYS A 234 27.05 -24.17 -13.17
C LYS A 234 27.13 -25.45 -13.98
N ILE A 235 27.53 -26.55 -13.32
CA ILE A 235 27.72 -27.86 -13.94
C ILE A 235 26.67 -28.83 -13.39
N TRP A 236 26.05 -29.61 -14.29
CA TRP A 236 25.15 -30.69 -13.91
C TRP A 236 25.95 -31.96 -13.63
N ASP A 237 25.77 -32.54 -12.45
CA ASP A 237 26.27 -33.87 -12.15
C ASP A 237 25.17 -34.92 -12.37
N ALA A 238 25.44 -35.87 -13.27
CA ALA A 238 24.50 -36.94 -13.61
C ALA A 238 24.36 -37.98 -12.49
N GLY A 239 25.40 -38.16 -11.65
CA GLY A 239 25.36 -39.14 -10.56
C GLY A 239 24.49 -38.70 -9.39
N THR A 240 24.61 -37.43 -8.98
CA THR A 240 23.84 -36.87 -7.86
C THR A 240 22.54 -36.16 -8.28
N GLN A 241 22.27 -36.06 -9.59
CA GLN A 241 21.15 -35.30 -10.18
C GLN A 241 21.04 -33.87 -9.62
N ARG A 242 22.19 -33.23 -9.40
CA ARG A 242 22.26 -31.89 -8.81
C ARG A 242 23.30 -31.04 -9.51
N PHE A 243 23.09 -29.72 -9.48
CA PHE A 243 24.09 -28.77 -9.94
C PHE A 243 25.15 -28.52 -8.87
N TYR A 244 26.40 -28.44 -9.28
CA TYR A 244 27.48 -27.86 -8.49
C TYR A 244 28.05 -26.63 -9.19
N TYR A 245 28.67 -25.76 -8.40
CA TYR A 245 29.24 -24.50 -8.83
C TYR A 245 30.76 -24.58 -8.70
N HIS A 246 31.43 -24.53 -9.84
CA HIS A 246 32.88 -24.63 -9.90
C HIS A 246 33.48 -23.23 -10.11
N ASN A 247 34.48 -22.87 -9.32
CA ASN A 247 35.22 -21.62 -9.49
C ASN A 247 36.39 -21.87 -10.44
N THR A 248 36.45 -21.19 -11.58
CA THR A 248 37.54 -21.41 -12.56
C THR A 248 38.88 -20.84 -12.12
N LYS A 249 38.90 -19.89 -11.19
CA LYS A 249 40.14 -19.27 -10.71
C LYS A 249 40.77 -20.07 -9.58
N THR A 250 39.97 -20.48 -8.61
CA THR A 250 40.47 -21.24 -7.43
C THR A 250 40.39 -22.75 -7.64
N LYS A 251 39.70 -23.21 -8.69
CA LYS A 251 39.40 -24.63 -8.96
C LYS A 251 38.61 -25.33 -7.85
N GLU A 252 38.03 -24.56 -6.91
CA GLU A 252 37.17 -25.09 -5.86
C GLU A 252 35.78 -25.45 -6.40
N VAL A 253 35.24 -26.57 -5.90
CA VAL A 253 33.88 -27.04 -6.18
C VAL A 253 33.00 -26.78 -4.97
N ARG A 254 31.84 -26.15 -5.19
CA ARG A 254 30.85 -25.92 -4.14
C ARG A 254 29.49 -26.45 -4.59
N TRP A 255 28.83 -27.18 -3.71
CA TRP A 255 27.47 -27.70 -3.93
C TRP A 255 26.38 -26.68 -3.56
N GLU A 256 26.78 -25.60 -2.88
CA GLU A 256 25.93 -24.47 -2.58
C GLU A 256 26.18 -23.32 -3.54
N LYS A 257 25.08 -22.69 -3.96
CA LYS A 257 25.11 -21.55 -4.88
C LYS A 257 25.81 -20.34 -4.24
N PRO A 258 26.81 -19.74 -4.89
CA PRO A 258 27.48 -18.56 -4.38
C PRO A 258 26.50 -17.43 -4.08
N ARG A 259 26.62 -16.86 -2.88
CA ARG A 259 25.77 -15.77 -2.43
C ARG A 259 26.03 -14.57 -3.36
N TRP A 260 24.97 -13.90 -3.80
CA TRP A 260 24.96 -12.77 -4.76
C TRP A 260 24.98 -13.14 -6.24
N VAL A 261 24.93 -14.43 -6.61
CA VAL A 261 24.84 -14.86 -8.00
C VAL A 261 23.41 -15.29 -8.34
N SER A 262 22.90 -14.96 -9.53
CA SER A 262 21.61 -15.48 -10.05
C SER A 262 21.87 -16.71 -10.93
N ASP A 263 20.88 -17.61 -11.04
CA ASP A 263 20.99 -18.77 -11.94
C ASP A 263 21.01 -18.33 -13.40
N GLU A 264 20.37 -17.20 -13.72
CA GLU A 264 20.34 -16.60 -15.06
C GLU A 264 21.70 -16.01 -15.49
N ASP A 265 22.52 -15.59 -14.52
CA ASP A 265 23.81 -14.93 -14.79
C ASP A 265 24.97 -15.93 -14.85
N LEU A 266 24.74 -17.20 -14.47
CA LEU A 266 25.74 -18.26 -14.45
C LEU A 266 25.82 -18.97 -15.80
N LEU A 267 27.04 -19.12 -16.30
CA LEU A 267 27.27 -19.82 -17.54
C LEU A 267 27.32 -21.33 -17.29
N THR A 268 26.74 -22.07 -18.21
CA THR A 268 26.97 -23.50 -18.36
C THR A 268 28.27 -23.74 -19.14
N PRO A 269 28.93 -24.90 -18.96
CA PRO A 269 30.17 -25.22 -19.67
C PRO A 269 30.07 -25.01 -21.19
N ARG A 270 28.93 -25.39 -21.79
CA ARG A 270 28.65 -25.18 -23.21
C ARG A 270 28.62 -23.70 -23.61
N THR A 271 27.89 -22.87 -22.85
CA THR A 271 27.77 -21.44 -23.16
C THR A 271 29.07 -20.68 -22.90
N ARG A 272 29.86 -21.12 -21.92
CA ARG A 272 31.21 -20.57 -21.69
C ARG A 272 32.17 -20.93 -22.81
N TYR A 273 32.15 -22.18 -23.27
CA TYR A 273 32.95 -22.61 -24.41
C TYR A 273 32.61 -21.81 -25.67
N GLU A 274 31.32 -21.60 -25.95
CA GLU A 274 30.86 -20.76 -27.05
C GLU A 274 31.36 -19.30 -26.92
N GLN A 275 31.38 -18.74 -25.70
CA GLN A 275 31.95 -17.40 -25.47
C GLN A 275 33.47 -17.36 -25.68
N GLN A 276 34.22 -18.35 -25.21
CA GLN A 276 35.67 -18.43 -25.48
C GLN A 276 35.97 -18.52 -26.97
N GLN A 277 35.19 -19.31 -27.72
CA GLN A 277 35.33 -19.40 -29.17
C GLN A 277 35.00 -18.08 -29.85
N GLN A 278 33.98 -17.35 -29.38
CA GLN A 278 33.67 -16.00 -29.86
C GLN A 278 34.77 -14.99 -29.54
N GLU A 279 35.35 -15.02 -28.33
CA GLU A 279 36.46 -14.15 -27.95
C GLU A 279 37.72 -14.43 -28.79
N LEU A 280 38.03 -15.70 -29.05
CA LEU A 280 39.11 -16.10 -29.95
C LEU A 280 38.85 -15.68 -31.40
N ALA A 281 37.60 -15.79 -31.87
CA ALA A 281 37.21 -15.30 -33.19
C ALA A 281 37.28 -13.78 -33.29
N GLU A 282 36.87 -13.04 -32.26
CA GLU A 282 36.98 -11.57 -32.19
C GLU A 282 38.43 -11.08 -32.14
N GLN A 283 39.34 -11.85 -31.52
CA GLN A 283 40.78 -11.60 -31.56
C GLN A 283 41.37 -11.85 -32.95
N ARG A 284 40.86 -12.86 -33.68
CA ARG A 284 41.27 -13.18 -35.06
C ARG A 284 40.72 -12.22 -36.11
N GLU A 285 39.47 -11.76 -35.96
CA GLU A 285 38.81 -10.79 -36.86
C GLU A 285 39.27 -9.34 -36.64
N GLY A 286 40.15 -9.07 -35.68
CA GLY A 286 40.65 -7.72 -35.39
C GLY A 286 39.63 -6.86 -34.62
N ALA A 287 40.09 -6.21 -33.55
CA ALA A 287 39.23 -5.49 -32.61
C ALA A 287 38.33 -4.42 -33.29
N ALA A 288 38.78 -3.82 -34.38
CA ALA A 288 38.03 -2.81 -35.13
C ALA A 288 36.79 -3.37 -35.85
N GLU A 289 36.90 -4.55 -36.48
CA GLU A 289 35.81 -5.16 -37.26
C GLU A 289 34.74 -5.78 -36.34
N ALA A 290 35.18 -6.39 -35.23
CA ALA A 290 34.29 -6.84 -34.15
C ALA A 290 33.56 -5.66 -33.47
N LEU A 291 34.24 -4.53 -33.24
CA LEU A 291 33.61 -3.31 -32.71
C LEU A 291 32.61 -2.74 -33.72
N GLN A 292 32.89 -2.79 -35.03
CA GLN A 292 31.95 -2.39 -36.08
C GLN A 292 30.71 -3.30 -36.14
N LYS A 293 30.86 -4.62 -36.03
CA LYS A 293 29.70 -5.55 -35.97
C LYS A 293 28.88 -5.34 -34.69
N LYS A 294 29.52 -5.16 -33.53
CA LYS A 294 28.86 -4.85 -32.24
C LYS A 294 28.15 -3.49 -32.27
N THR A 295 28.77 -2.46 -32.83
CA THR A 295 28.16 -1.12 -32.98
C THR A 295 27.03 -1.14 -34.00
N LYS A 296 27.12 -1.88 -35.11
CA LYS A 296 26.00 -2.11 -36.04
C LYS A 296 24.83 -2.80 -35.36
N ARG A 297 25.04 -3.87 -34.59
CA ARG A 297 24.00 -4.55 -33.78
C ARG A 297 23.39 -3.62 -32.72
N LYS A 298 24.21 -2.82 -32.04
CA LYS A 298 23.77 -1.86 -31.01
C LYS A 298 23.02 -0.67 -31.62
N LYS A 299 23.43 -0.20 -32.80
CA LYS A 299 22.78 0.83 -33.61
C LYS A 299 21.48 0.33 -34.24
N ALA A 300 21.37 -0.94 -34.60
CA ALA A 300 20.11 -1.57 -35.00
C ALA A 300 19.14 -1.70 -33.81
N ARG A 301 19.66 -2.04 -32.62
CA ARG A 301 18.84 -2.13 -31.39
C ARG A 301 18.40 -0.77 -30.83
N ASN A 302 19.21 0.27 -31.02
CA ASN A 302 18.93 1.64 -30.62
C ASN A 302 18.43 2.51 -31.81
N GLY A 303 18.20 1.91 -32.98
CA GLY A 303 17.74 2.60 -34.17
C GLY A 303 16.27 2.98 -34.04
N GLN A 304 15.86 4.03 -34.74
CA GLN A 304 14.48 4.47 -34.78
C GLN A 304 13.63 3.32 -35.36
N MET A 305 12.74 2.78 -34.53
CA MET A 305 11.98 1.58 -34.86
C MET A 305 11.03 1.89 -36.01
N THR A 306 11.09 1.09 -37.08
CA THR A 306 10.20 1.28 -38.22
C THR A 306 8.75 1.06 -37.76
N PRO A 307 7.76 1.75 -38.36
CA PRO A 307 6.35 1.58 -37.99
C PRO A 307 5.87 0.13 -38.18
N GLU A 308 6.45 -0.60 -39.14
CA GLU A 308 6.14 -2.01 -39.43
C GLU A 308 6.71 -2.95 -38.36
N ASP A 309 7.94 -2.71 -37.91
CA ASP A 309 8.55 -3.45 -36.80
C ASP A 309 7.79 -3.20 -35.49
N ALA A 310 7.37 -1.96 -35.25
CA ALA A 310 6.50 -1.58 -34.14
C ALA A 310 5.15 -2.30 -34.20
N ALA A 311 4.50 -2.31 -35.37
CA ALA A 311 3.26 -3.03 -35.57
C ALA A 311 3.43 -4.53 -35.32
N CYS A 312 4.48 -5.16 -35.83
CA CYS A 312 4.77 -6.57 -35.63
C CYS A 312 5.02 -6.90 -34.15
N MET A 313 5.76 -6.06 -33.43
CA MET A 313 6.01 -6.25 -31.99
C MET A 313 4.73 -6.11 -31.17
N VAL A 314 3.90 -5.12 -31.47
CA VAL A 314 2.59 -4.93 -30.83
C VAL A 314 1.67 -6.10 -31.13
N GLN A 315 1.61 -6.58 -32.37
CA GLN A 315 0.82 -7.75 -32.75
C GLN A 315 1.29 -9.02 -32.04
N ARG A 316 2.60 -9.27 -31.94
CA ARG A 316 3.17 -10.40 -31.18
C ARG A 316 2.85 -10.30 -29.70
N ALA A 317 2.98 -9.11 -29.11
CA ALA A 317 2.62 -8.86 -27.72
C ALA A 317 1.13 -9.09 -27.48
N TYR A 318 0.27 -8.62 -28.40
CA TYR A 318 -1.17 -8.83 -28.34
C TYR A 318 -1.54 -10.31 -28.41
N ARG A 319 -1.01 -11.06 -29.41
CA ARG A 319 -1.25 -12.51 -29.55
C ARG A 319 -0.77 -13.30 -28.32
N ARG A 320 0.37 -12.92 -27.74
CA ARG A 320 0.86 -13.51 -26.48
C ARG A 320 -0.09 -13.20 -25.32
N LYS A 321 -0.53 -11.95 -25.19
CA LYS A 321 -1.46 -11.52 -24.13
C LYS A 321 -2.81 -12.23 -24.25
N THR A 322 -3.37 -12.32 -25.45
CA THR A 322 -4.63 -13.00 -25.68
C THR A 322 -4.51 -14.51 -25.41
N GLY A 323 -3.45 -15.16 -25.91
CA GLY A 323 -3.19 -16.58 -25.63
C GLY A 323 -2.96 -16.87 -24.13
N PHE A 324 -2.29 -15.97 -23.41
CA PHE A 324 -2.15 -16.11 -21.96
C PHE A 324 -3.49 -15.92 -21.24
N GLN A 325 -4.32 -14.96 -21.65
CA GLN A 325 -5.64 -14.75 -21.08
C GLN A 325 -6.58 -15.93 -21.31
N THR A 326 -6.55 -16.55 -22.49
CA THR A 326 -7.36 -17.75 -22.75
C THR A 326 -6.92 -18.92 -21.88
N LEU A 327 -5.61 -19.16 -21.76
CA LEU A 327 -5.06 -20.19 -20.86
C LEU A 327 -5.39 -19.92 -19.39
N LEU A 328 -5.28 -18.67 -18.96
CA LEU A 328 -5.63 -18.27 -17.60
C LEU A 328 -7.12 -18.51 -17.32
N TRP A 329 -7.99 -18.17 -18.27
CA TRP A 329 -9.43 -18.41 -18.17
C TRP A 329 -9.75 -19.91 -18.08
N MET A 330 -9.10 -20.74 -18.89
CA MET A 330 -9.22 -22.20 -18.83
C MET A 330 -8.72 -22.76 -17.49
N CYS A 331 -7.62 -22.22 -16.95
CA CYS A 331 -7.11 -22.65 -15.66
C CYS A 331 -8.08 -22.25 -14.52
N CYS A 332 -8.59 -21.02 -14.53
CA CYS A 332 -9.56 -20.53 -13.56
C CYS A 332 -10.88 -21.29 -13.59
N SER A 333 -11.31 -21.82 -14.74
CA SER A 333 -12.57 -22.58 -14.84
C SER A 333 -12.46 -24.01 -14.28
N VAL A 334 -11.25 -24.57 -14.28
CA VAL A 334 -10.97 -25.94 -13.83
C VAL A 334 -10.68 -25.99 -12.33
N TYR A 335 -9.94 -25.02 -11.81
CA TYR A 335 -9.61 -24.96 -10.38
C TYR A 335 -10.69 -24.26 -9.56
N GLU A 336 -10.83 -24.69 -8.32
CA GLU A 336 -11.65 -24.05 -7.29
C GLU A 336 -10.80 -23.75 -6.07
N ARG A 337 -10.97 -22.55 -5.49
CA ARG A 337 -10.31 -22.20 -4.23
C ARG A 337 -11.27 -22.44 -3.07
N ILE A 338 -10.87 -23.32 -2.16
CA ILE A 338 -11.67 -23.72 -1.00
C ILE A 338 -10.90 -23.32 0.26
N TYR A 339 -11.63 -22.80 1.25
CA TYR A 339 -11.05 -22.43 2.55
C TYR A 339 -11.16 -23.62 3.49
N ASP A 340 -10.05 -24.00 4.09
CA ASP A 340 -10.01 -25.00 5.16
C ASP A 340 -10.02 -24.28 6.52
N PRO A 341 -11.09 -24.42 7.32
CA PRO A 341 -11.21 -23.77 8.63
C PRO A 341 -10.23 -24.32 9.68
N GLU A 342 -9.74 -25.56 9.54
CA GLU A 342 -8.84 -26.16 10.53
C GLU A 342 -7.42 -25.59 10.43
N GLN A 343 -6.95 -25.35 9.20
CA GLN A 343 -5.61 -24.82 8.93
C GLN A 343 -5.59 -23.31 8.73
N GLY A 344 -6.75 -22.68 8.52
CA GLY A 344 -6.85 -21.26 8.20
C GLY A 344 -6.26 -20.88 6.83
N LEU A 345 -6.08 -21.86 5.95
CA LEU A 345 -5.45 -21.73 4.64
C LEU A 345 -6.42 -22.09 3.52
N TYR A 346 -6.10 -21.65 2.31
CA TYR A 346 -6.83 -22.02 1.11
C TYR A 346 -6.12 -23.15 0.38
N TYR A 347 -6.87 -24.13 -0.10
CA TYR A 347 -6.39 -25.12 -1.06
C TYR A 347 -7.10 -24.99 -2.40
N TYR A 348 -6.46 -25.53 -3.44
CA TYR A 348 -6.93 -25.50 -4.82
C TYR A 348 -7.34 -26.91 -5.25
N HIS A 349 -8.63 -27.09 -5.48
CA HIS A 349 -9.21 -28.33 -5.96
C HIS A 349 -9.43 -28.27 -7.47
N ASN A 350 -8.89 -29.24 -8.19
CA ASN A 350 -9.12 -29.38 -9.62
C ASN A 350 -10.44 -30.10 -9.86
N THR A 351 -11.44 -29.41 -10.41
CA THR A 351 -12.78 -29.99 -10.59
C THR A 351 -12.85 -31.10 -11.63
N ARG A 352 -11.86 -31.17 -12.54
CA ARG A 352 -11.77 -32.17 -13.61
C ARG A 352 -11.01 -33.42 -13.18
N THR A 353 -9.86 -33.28 -12.53
CA THR A 353 -9.03 -34.42 -12.07
C THR A 353 -9.32 -34.85 -10.65
N LYS A 354 -10.08 -34.04 -9.88
CA LYS A 354 -10.35 -34.22 -8.44
C LYS A 354 -9.13 -34.15 -7.53
N GLU A 355 -7.99 -33.73 -8.06
CA GLU A 355 -6.76 -33.56 -7.29
C GLU A 355 -6.82 -32.29 -6.44
N VAL A 356 -6.18 -32.35 -5.27
CA VAL A 356 -6.07 -31.24 -4.32
C VAL A 356 -4.62 -30.78 -4.24
N THR A 357 -4.41 -29.48 -4.36
CA THR A 357 -3.09 -28.86 -4.25
C THR A 357 -3.14 -27.71 -3.27
N TRP A 358 -2.18 -27.67 -2.34
CA TRP A 358 -2.03 -26.57 -1.39
C TRP A 358 -1.30 -25.37 -2.01
N GLU A 359 -0.54 -25.62 -3.07
CA GLU A 359 0.13 -24.57 -3.83
C GLU A 359 -0.76 -24.01 -4.92
N LYS A 360 -0.78 -22.68 -5.07
CA LYS A 360 -1.45 -22.01 -6.19
C LYS A 360 -0.84 -22.49 -7.51
N PRO A 361 -1.65 -23.01 -8.47
CA PRO A 361 -1.15 -23.51 -9.75
C PRO A 361 -0.32 -22.47 -10.49
N LEU A 362 0.68 -22.90 -11.26
CA LEU A 362 1.70 -22.03 -11.86
C LEU A 362 1.12 -20.86 -12.66
N LEU A 363 0.11 -21.12 -13.50
CA LEU A 363 -0.55 -20.07 -14.31
C LEU A 363 -1.35 -19.06 -13.48
N LEU A 364 -1.73 -19.42 -12.26
CA LEU A 364 -2.47 -18.58 -11.33
C LEU A 364 -1.53 -17.80 -10.39
N ARG A 365 -0.25 -18.20 -10.30
CA ARG A 365 0.80 -17.59 -9.46
C ARG A 365 1.26 -16.25 -10.07
N GLY A 366 0.39 -15.26 -10.07
CA GLY A 366 0.65 -13.92 -10.64
C GLY A 366 -0.59 -13.22 -11.17
N ALA A 367 -1.68 -13.95 -11.40
CA ALA A 367 -2.96 -13.37 -11.73
C ALA A 367 -3.59 -12.75 -10.47
N GLU A 368 -3.97 -11.47 -10.56
CA GLU A 368 -4.71 -10.74 -9.51
C GLU A 368 -6.09 -11.34 -9.28
N SER A 369 -6.69 -11.96 -10.30
CA SER A 369 -7.96 -12.65 -10.18
C SER A 369 -7.78 -14.01 -9.51
N ASP A 370 -8.14 -14.09 -8.24
CA ASP A 370 -8.22 -15.37 -7.55
C ASP A 370 -9.26 -16.29 -8.19
N VAL A 371 -8.96 -17.58 -8.14
CA VAL A 371 -9.79 -18.69 -8.62
C VAL A 371 -11.20 -18.60 -8.04
N PHE A 372 -12.21 -19.07 -8.80
CA PHE A 372 -13.57 -19.11 -8.33
C PHE A 372 -13.66 -19.88 -7.00
N THR A 373 -14.22 -19.24 -6.00
CA THR A 373 -14.73 -19.95 -4.82
C THR A 373 -16.00 -20.70 -5.21
N PRO A 374 -16.34 -21.83 -4.55
CA PRO A 374 -17.59 -22.56 -4.80
C PRO A 374 -18.82 -21.64 -4.83
N ARG A 375 -18.85 -20.65 -3.93
CA ARG A 375 -19.92 -19.64 -3.86
C ARG A 375 -19.99 -18.75 -5.09
N SER A 376 -18.84 -18.29 -5.59
CA SER A 376 -18.77 -17.44 -6.78
C SER A 376 -19.14 -18.22 -8.06
N ARG A 377 -18.80 -19.51 -8.13
CA ARG A 377 -19.19 -20.40 -9.23
C ARG A 377 -20.69 -20.62 -9.25
N GLN A 378 -21.28 -20.99 -8.11
CA GLN A 378 -22.72 -21.12 -7.96
C GLN A 378 -23.47 -19.82 -8.29
N LYS A 379 -22.94 -18.66 -7.88
CA LYS A 379 -23.52 -17.36 -8.25
C LYS A 379 -23.55 -17.18 -9.78
N LYS A 380 -22.44 -17.48 -10.45
CA LYS A 380 -22.33 -17.37 -11.92
C LYS A 380 -23.20 -18.37 -12.67
N GLU A 381 -23.37 -19.58 -12.13
CA GLU A 381 -24.31 -20.59 -12.66
C GLU A 381 -25.75 -20.14 -12.49
N ARG A 382 -26.11 -19.54 -11.34
CA ARG A 382 -27.43 -18.95 -11.12
C ARG A 382 -27.71 -17.78 -12.05
N GLU A 383 -26.70 -16.97 -12.36
CA GLU A 383 -26.79 -15.88 -13.33
C GLU A 383 -27.00 -16.41 -14.76
N LYS A 384 -26.27 -17.46 -15.17
CA LYS A 384 -26.48 -18.13 -16.47
C LYS A 384 -27.86 -18.79 -16.58
N ALA A 385 -28.36 -19.37 -15.48
CA ALA A 385 -29.68 -19.99 -15.41
C ALA A 385 -30.82 -18.99 -15.15
N LEU A 386 -30.56 -17.69 -15.24
CA LEU A 386 -31.57 -16.66 -15.07
C LEU A 386 -32.34 -16.45 -16.38
N THR A 387 -33.43 -17.20 -16.54
CA THR A 387 -34.38 -16.97 -17.64
C THR A 387 -35.11 -15.64 -17.44
N PRO A 388 -35.57 -14.98 -18.51
CA PRO A 388 -36.31 -13.71 -18.40
C PRO A 388 -37.57 -13.85 -17.52
N GLU A 389 -38.25 -15.00 -17.57
CA GLU A 389 -39.40 -15.31 -16.73
C GLU A 389 -39.04 -15.41 -15.24
N LYS A 390 -37.91 -16.05 -14.93
CA LYS A 390 -37.40 -16.18 -13.55
C LYS A 390 -37.00 -14.81 -13.00
N ALA A 391 -36.37 -13.98 -13.84
CA ALA A 391 -36.07 -12.58 -13.51
C ALA A 391 -37.34 -11.76 -13.25
N ALA A 392 -38.34 -11.86 -14.14
CA ALA A 392 -39.63 -11.20 -13.98
C ALA A 392 -40.31 -11.61 -12.67
N ARG A 393 -40.33 -12.91 -12.34
CA ARG A 393 -40.87 -13.43 -11.08
C ARG A 393 -40.12 -12.90 -9.85
N MET A 394 -38.79 -12.77 -9.92
CA MET A 394 -37.98 -12.18 -8.85
C MET A 394 -38.33 -10.70 -8.63
N VAL A 395 -38.45 -9.92 -9.71
CA VAL A 395 -38.83 -8.51 -9.65
C VAL A 395 -40.26 -8.36 -9.12
N GLN A 396 -41.21 -9.17 -9.57
CA GLN A 396 -42.57 -9.19 -9.07
C GLN A 396 -42.63 -9.51 -7.56
N ARG A 397 -41.86 -10.51 -7.10
CA ARG A 397 -41.73 -10.82 -5.66
C ARG A 397 -41.15 -9.66 -4.87
N ALA A 398 -40.10 -9.02 -5.38
CA ALA A 398 -39.48 -7.86 -4.75
C ALA A 398 -40.47 -6.68 -4.66
N TYR A 399 -41.24 -6.42 -5.72
CA TYR A 399 -42.28 -5.40 -5.74
C TYR A 399 -43.39 -5.70 -4.74
N ARG A 400 -43.93 -6.94 -4.74
CA ARG A 400 -44.98 -7.36 -3.79
C ARG A 400 -44.50 -7.25 -2.35
N ARG A 401 -43.26 -7.65 -2.05
CA ARG A 401 -42.63 -7.47 -0.74
C ARG A 401 -42.51 -5.99 -0.37
N LYS A 402 -42.02 -5.14 -1.29
CA LYS A 402 -41.89 -3.69 -1.06
C LYS A 402 -43.26 -3.06 -0.79
N LYS A 403 -44.27 -3.39 -1.57
CA LYS A 403 -45.65 -2.90 -1.41
C LYS A 403 -46.26 -3.37 -0.07
N GLY A 404 -46.09 -4.64 0.28
CA GLY A 404 -46.53 -5.19 1.56
C GLY A 404 -45.82 -4.52 2.74
N PHE A 405 -44.50 -4.31 2.64
CA PHE A 405 -43.72 -3.60 3.66
C PHE A 405 -44.16 -2.13 3.80
N GLN A 406 -44.42 -1.43 2.68
CA GLN A 406 -44.96 -0.07 2.72
C GLN A 406 -46.32 -0.01 3.40
N HIS A 407 -47.20 -0.96 3.13
CA HIS A 407 -48.50 -1.06 3.79
C HIS A 407 -48.34 -1.31 5.29
N LEU A 408 -47.47 -2.25 5.67
CA LEU A 408 -47.17 -2.53 7.07
C LEU A 408 -46.56 -1.33 7.80
N LEU A 409 -45.66 -0.60 7.14
CA LEU A 409 -45.07 0.64 7.65
C LEU A 409 -46.14 1.72 7.86
N GLN A 410 -47.09 1.84 6.93
CA GLN A 410 -48.22 2.76 7.04
C GLN A 410 -49.12 2.40 8.24
N LEU A 411 -49.39 1.11 8.45
CA LEU A 411 -50.12 0.64 9.64
C LEU A 411 -49.37 0.93 10.93
N CYS A 412 -48.07 0.63 11.00
CA CYS A 412 -47.25 0.95 12.18
C CYS A 412 -47.24 2.45 12.48
N ARG A 413 -47.14 3.31 11.46
CA ARG A 413 -47.22 4.77 11.63
C ARG A 413 -48.59 5.25 12.10
N ALA A 414 -49.65 4.53 11.76
CA ALA A 414 -51.00 4.86 12.20
C ALA A 414 -51.22 4.45 13.66
N ILE A 415 -50.56 3.38 14.12
CA ILE A 415 -50.73 2.82 15.47
C ILE A 415 -49.85 3.52 16.49
N TYR A 416 -48.58 3.76 16.17
CA TYR A 416 -47.63 4.38 17.09
C TYR A 416 -47.66 5.91 16.97
N GLU A 417 -47.42 6.56 18.09
CA GLU A 417 -47.15 8.00 18.21
C GLU A 417 -45.79 8.20 18.86
N ARG A 418 -45.06 9.25 18.45
CA ARG A 418 -43.82 9.66 19.13
C ARG A 418 -44.11 10.85 20.03
N ILE A 419 -43.80 10.71 21.31
CA ILE A 419 -44.04 11.71 22.35
C ILE A 419 -42.69 12.09 22.96
N TYR A 420 -42.49 13.39 23.19
CA TYR A 420 -41.30 13.91 23.85
C TYR A 420 -41.54 13.97 25.35
N ASP A 421 -40.63 13.39 26.12
CA ASP A 421 -40.62 13.49 27.57
C ASP A 421 -39.63 14.59 28.00
N PRO A 422 -40.10 15.71 28.55
CA PRO A 422 -39.25 16.83 28.97
C PRO A 422 -38.38 16.50 30.18
N GLU A 423 -38.74 15.53 31.03
CA GLU A 423 -37.95 15.18 32.22
C GLU A 423 -36.70 14.37 31.85
N GLN A 424 -36.83 13.48 30.87
CA GLN A 424 -35.75 12.61 30.38
C GLN A 424 -35.01 13.20 29.17
N GLY A 425 -35.57 14.24 28.53
CA GLY A 425 -35.02 14.84 27.32
C GLY A 425 -35.08 13.93 26.09
N MET A 426 -35.88 12.85 26.13
CA MET A 426 -35.90 11.78 25.14
C MET A 426 -37.30 11.54 24.59
N TYR A 427 -37.39 10.90 23.42
CA TYR A 427 -38.67 10.50 22.85
C TYR A 427 -39.01 9.06 23.24
N TYR A 428 -40.28 8.81 23.57
CA TYR A 428 -40.84 7.46 23.68
C TYR A 428 -41.95 7.25 22.64
N TYR A 429 -42.26 5.98 22.38
CA TYR A 429 -43.26 5.55 21.42
C TYR A 429 -44.48 4.99 22.16
N HIS A 430 -45.63 5.59 21.92
CA HIS A 430 -46.90 5.14 22.49
C HIS A 430 -47.73 4.40 21.44
N ASN A 431 -48.16 3.18 21.78
CA ASN A 431 -49.07 2.42 20.95
C ASN A 431 -50.50 2.85 21.24
N THR A 432 -51.15 3.53 20.30
CA THR A 432 -52.48 4.10 20.54
C THR A 432 -53.60 3.07 20.65
N ARG A 433 -53.35 1.83 20.19
CA ARG A 433 -54.28 0.70 20.21
C ARG A 433 -54.17 -0.12 21.49
N THR A 434 -52.94 -0.47 21.91
CA THR A 434 -52.72 -1.29 23.13
C THR A 434 -52.50 -0.45 24.38
N LYS A 435 -52.31 0.87 24.22
CA LYS A 435 -51.95 1.84 25.25
C LYS A 435 -50.59 1.62 25.92
N GLU A 436 -49.79 0.68 25.43
CA GLU A 436 -48.44 0.43 25.90
C GLU A 436 -47.46 1.52 25.45
N THR A 437 -46.40 1.73 26.22
CA THR A 437 -45.32 2.68 25.94
C THR A 437 -43.98 1.94 25.86
N THR A 438 -43.17 2.29 24.86
CA THR A 438 -41.83 1.72 24.68
C THR A 438 -40.84 2.82 24.38
N TRP A 439 -39.67 2.77 25.02
CA TRP A 439 -38.55 3.67 24.74
C TRP A 439 -37.89 3.34 23.39
N ASP A 440 -37.91 2.07 23.01
CA ASP A 440 -37.36 1.61 21.73
C ASP A 440 -38.31 1.87 20.56
N LYS A 441 -37.71 2.35 19.45
CA LYS A 441 -38.41 2.50 18.17
C LYS A 441 -38.88 1.12 17.69
N PRO A 442 -40.18 0.94 17.34
CA PRO A 442 -40.70 -0.34 16.88
C PRO A 442 -39.90 -0.90 15.70
N LEU A 443 -39.73 -2.23 15.66
CA LEU A 443 -38.85 -2.92 14.70
C LEU A 443 -39.05 -2.47 13.25
N LEU A 444 -40.30 -2.29 12.82
CA LEU A 444 -40.67 -1.92 11.46
C LEU A 444 -40.37 -0.46 11.09
N LEU A 445 -40.16 0.39 12.10
CA LEU A 445 -39.83 1.81 11.95
C LEU A 445 -38.31 2.06 12.05
N ARG A 446 -37.53 1.05 12.45
CA ARG A 446 -36.06 1.13 12.54
C ARG A 446 -35.49 1.24 11.11
N GLY A 447 -34.82 2.35 10.80
CA GLY A 447 -34.25 2.62 9.47
C GLY A 447 -35.18 3.30 8.45
N ALA A 448 -36.45 3.56 8.78
CA ALA A 448 -37.29 4.44 7.96
C ALA A 448 -37.02 5.90 8.37
N GLU A 449 -36.43 6.69 7.47
CA GLU A 449 -36.07 8.11 7.71
C GLU A 449 -37.28 9.04 7.94
N SER A 450 -38.51 8.55 7.80
CA SER A 450 -39.72 9.32 8.13
C SER A 450 -40.29 8.86 9.46
N ASP A 451 -40.09 9.72 10.45
CA ASP A 451 -40.54 9.60 11.82
C ASP A 451 -42.05 9.39 11.95
N VAL A 452 -42.42 8.80 13.09
CA VAL A 452 -43.79 8.59 13.55
C VAL A 452 -44.44 9.94 13.81
N PHE A 453 -45.75 10.06 13.57
CA PHE A 453 -46.48 11.28 13.85
C PHE A 453 -46.38 11.63 15.34
N THR A 454 -46.10 12.90 15.62
CA THR A 454 -46.38 13.49 16.93
C THR A 454 -47.90 13.58 17.10
N PRO A 455 -48.42 13.59 18.34
CA PRO A 455 -49.86 13.72 18.57
C PRO A 455 -50.50 14.87 17.79
N ARG A 456 -49.84 16.04 17.74
CA ARG A 456 -50.28 17.23 17.00
C ARG A 456 -50.33 17.04 15.48
N THR A 457 -49.32 16.40 14.89
CA THR A 457 -49.27 16.14 13.45
C THR A 457 -50.26 15.05 13.04
N ARG A 458 -50.48 14.04 13.90
CA ARG A 458 -51.52 13.02 13.70
C ARG A 458 -52.92 13.64 13.71
N GLN A 459 -53.21 14.52 14.67
CA GLN A 459 -54.51 15.20 14.76
C GLN A 459 -54.77 16.09 13.55
N LYS A 460 -53.78 16.89 13.11
CA LYS A 460 -53.89 17.68 11.87
C LYS A 460 -54.16 16.80 10.64
N LYS A 461 -53.52 15.63 10.57
CA LYS A 461 -53.72 14.67 9.48
C LYS A 461 -55.11 14.03 9.54
N LEU A 462 -55.60 13.62 10.73
CA LEU A 462 -56.96 13.11 10.90
C LEU A 462 -57.99 14.14 10.48
N LEU A 463 -57.83 15.40 10.90
CA LEU A 463 -58.71 16.50 10.47
C LEU A 463 -58.68 16.69 8.94
N SER A 464 -57.50 16.60 8.31
CA SER A 464 -57.41 16.68 6.85
C SER A 464 -58.10 15.51 6.14
N VAL A 465 -58.01 14.29 6.70
CA VAL A 465 -58.66 13.10 6.15
C VAL A 465 -60.18 13.25 6.28
N VAL A 466 -60.68 13.64 7.45
CA VAL A 466 -62.11 13.90 7.69
C VAL A 466 -62.63 15.02 6.79
N ALA A 467 -61.87 16.10 6.60
CA ALA A 467 -62.21 17.16 5.67
C ALA A 467 -62.28 16.64 4.22
N THR A 468 -61.33 15.81 3.78
CA THR A 468 -61.37 15.21 2.43
C THR A 468 -62.49 14.21 2.24
N THR A 469 -62.86 13.41 3.25
CA THR A 469 -64.01 12.48 3.17
C THR A 469 -65.33 13.23 3.15
N ASN A 470 -65.41 14.36 3.85
CA ASN A 470 -66.62 15.19 3.90
C ASN A 470 -66.76 16.05 2.63
N SER A 471 -65.65 16.45 1.99
CA SER A 471 -65.68 17.27 0.76
C SER A 471 -65.79 16.45 -0.53
N LEU A 472 -65.49 15.15 -0.49
CA LEU A 472 -65.48 14.28 -1.66
C LEU A 472 -66.08 12.92 -1.30
N GLY A 473 -67.29 12.64 -1.81
CA GLY A 473 -67.76 11.27 -1.97
C GLY A 473 -66.72 10.42 -2.72
N PRO A 474 -66.78 9.09 -2.65
CA PRO A 474 -65.74 8.20 -3.18
C PRO A 474 -65.49 8.55 -4.65
N ARG A 475 -64.36 9.21 -4.94
CA ARG A 475 -63.92 9.45 -6.31
C ARG A 475 -63.63 8.08 -6.91
N LYS A 476 -64.62 7.51 -7.62
CA LYS A 476 -64.41 6.38 -8.51
C LYS A 476 -63.16 6.70 -9.34
N ALA A 477 -62.21 5.78 -9.39
CA ALA A 477 -61.05 5.94 -10.25
C ALA A 477 -61.57 6.30 -11.65
N ARG A 478 -61.20 7.48 -12.16
CA ARG A 478 -61.65 7.97 -13.47
C ARG A 478 -61.31 6.86 -14.48
N GLN A 479 -62.34 6.19 -15.00
CA GLN A 479 -62.16 5.16 -16.01
C GLN A 479 -61.75 5.89 -17.29
N TRP A 480 -60.54 5.60 -17.76
CA TRP A 480 -60.03 6.19 -18.99
C TRP A 480 -60.55 5.38 -20.16
N THR A 481 -61.19 6.03 -21.12
CA THR A 481 -61.39 5.43 -22.43
C THR A 481 -60.04 5.30 -23.14
N GLU A 482 -59.92 4.38 -24.09
CA GLU A 482 -58.68 4.16 -24.84
C GLU A 482 -58.22 5.44 -25.55
N GLU A 483 -59.16 6.21 -26.09
CA GLU A 483 -58.92 7.47 -26.78
C GLU A 483 -58.45 8.58 -25.82
N GLU A 484 -59.03 8.70 -24.62
CA GLU A 484 -58.60 9.65 -23.59
C GLU A 484 -57.20 9.29 -23.05
N ALA A 485 -56.95 8.00 -22.84
CA ALA A 485 -55.64 7.51 -22.44
C ALA A 485 -54.60 7.78 -23.53
N ALA A 486 -54.95 7.53 -24.81
CA ALA A 486 -54.08 7.75 -25.95
C ALA A 486 -53.76 9.24 -26.13
N THR A 487 -54.74 10.14 -26.08
CA THR A 487 -54.50 11.59 -26.15
C THR A 487 -53.66 12.08 -24.98
N ARG A 488 -53.89 11.57 -23.76
CA ARG A 488 -53.06 11.92 -22.60
C ARG A 488 -51.63 11.44 -22.74
N LEU A 489 -51.41 10.20 -23.21
CA LEU A 489 -50.10 9.63 -23.45
C LEU A 489 -49.36 10.35 -24.59
N GLN A 490 -50.06 10.69 -25.67
CA GLN A 490 -49.53 11.50 -26.77
C GLN A 490 -49.13 12.90 -26.28
N GLY A 491 -49.96 13.54 -25.45
CA GLY A 491 -49.65 14.83 -24.83
C GLY A 491 -48.41 14.75 -23.94
N LEU A 492 -48.30 13.70 -23.11
CA LEU A 492 -47.12 13.46 -22.28
C LEU A 492 -45.87 13.19 -23.12
N PHE A 493 -45.99 12.46 -24.23
CA PHE A 493 -44.89 12.21 -25.15
C PHE A 493 -44.43 13.50 -25.82
N ARG A 494 -45.36 14.32 -26.34
CA ARG A 494 -45.05 15.63 -26.92
C ARG A 494 -44.38 16.56 -25.91
N ALA A 495 -44.89 16.61 -24.67
CA ALA A 495 -44.29 17.39 -23.59
C ALA A 495 -42.88 16.90 -23.23
N LYS A 496 -42.67 15.58 -23.18
CA LYS A 496 -41.35 14.98 -22.94
C LYS A 496 -40.38 15.33 -24.07
N LYS A 497 -40.81 15.21 -25.32
CA LYS A 497 -40.00 15.55 -26.49
C LYS A 497 -39.63 17.04 -26.51
N ALA A 498 -40.59 17.92 -26.25
CA ALA A 498 -40.35 19.37 -26.13
C ALA A 498 -39.35 19.69 -25.01
N LYS A 499 -39.41 18.95 -23.89
CA LYS A 499 -38.44 19.08 -22.79
C LYS A 499 -37.05 18.63 -23.21
N GLU A 500 -36.92 17.50 -23.90
CA GLU A 500 -35.63 17.02 -24.43
C GLU A 500 -35.02 18.00 -25.46
N GLU A 501 -35.84 18.58 -26.34
CA GLU A 501 -35.41 19.62 -27.27
C GLU A 501 -34.95 20.89 -26.56
N LEU A 502 -35.70 21.35 -25.55
CA LEU A 502 -35.28 22.46 -24.70
C LEU A 502 -33.95 22.17 -24.00
N HIS A 503 -33.78 20.96 -23.48
CA HIS A 503 -32.54 20.54 -22.82
C HIS A 503 -31.35 20.61 -23.79
N SER A 504 -31.51 20.07 -25.00
CA SER A 504 -30.48 20.13 -26.04
C SER A 504 -30.12 21.57 -26.40
N ARG A 505 -31.11 22.46 -26.53
CA ARG A 505 -30.87 23.89 -26.80
C ARG A 505 -30.14 24.58 -25.65
N LEU A 506 -30.46 24.26 -24.40
CA LEU A 506 -29.79 24.85 -23.24
C LEU A 506 -28.33 24.42 -23.14
N VAL A 507 -28.02 23.15 -23.40
CA VAL A 507 -26.63 22.63 -23.43
C VAL A 507 -25.83 23.25 -24.59
N GLN A 508 -26.46 23.49 -25.74
CA GLN A 508 -25.81 24.16 -26.87
C GLN A 508 -25.59 25.66 -26.63
N ARG A 509 -26.49 26.32 -25.90
CA ARG A 509 -26.45 27.77 -25.69
C ARG A 509 -25.54 28.18 -24.55
N PHE A 510 -25.54 27.43 -23.45
CA PHE A 510 -24.77 27.78 -22.27
C PHE A 510 -23.58 26.86 -22.09
N LYS A 511 -22.46 27.42 -21.65
CA LYS A 511 -21.29 26.65 -21.18
C LYS A 511 -20.89 27.10 -19.79
N GLN A 512 -20.33 26.16 -19.03
CA GLN A 512 -19.79 26.43 -17.71
C GLN A 512 -18.27 26.63 -17.82
N ALA A 513 -17.72 27.64 -17.16
CA ALA A 513 -16.29 27.87 -17.06
C ALA A 513 -15.89 28.14 -15.61
N VAL A 514 -14.60 27.96 -15.31
CA VAL A 514 -14.03 28.24 -13.99
C VAL A 514 -13.07 29.39 -14.15
N ASP A 515 -13.25 30.46 -13.38
CA ASP A 515 -12.31 31.56 -13.34
C ASP A 515 -11.00 31.09 -12.68
N PRO A 516 -9.84 31.16 -13.37
CA PRO A 516 -8.56 30.70 -12.83
C PRO A 516 -8.10 31.42 -11.57
N SER A 517 -8.55 32.66 -11.37
CA SER A 517 -8.12 33.49 -10.23
C SER A 517 -8.92 33.23 -8.96
N SER A 518 -10.23 33.00 -9.09
CA SER A 518 -11.14 32.78 -7.96
C SER A 518 -11.53 31.32 -7.75
N GLY A 519 -11.32 30.45 -8.75
CA GLY A 519 -11.83 29.08 -8.77
C GLY A 519 -13.37 28.99 -8.82
N GLN A 520 -14.06 30.12 -9.00
CA GLN A 520 -15.52 30.16 -9.05
C GLN A 520 -16.04 29.83 -10.44
N VAL A 521 -17.18 29.16 -10.45
CA VAL A 521 -17.88 28.78 -11.67
C VAL A 521 -18.69 29.97 -12.18
N TYR A 522 -18.55 30.29 -13.46
CA TYR A 522 -19.43 31.20 -14.18
C TYR A 522 -20.02 30.53 -15.42
N TYR A 523 -21.12 31.10 -15.92
CA TYR A 523 -21.86 30.62 -17.07
C TYR A 523 -21.74 31.62 -18.21
N VAL A 524 -21.43 31.11 -19.39
CA VAL A 524 -21.30 31.90 -20.62
C VAL A 524 -22.45 31.56 -21.55
N ASP A 525 -23.20 32.58 -21.99
CA ASP A 525 -24.16 32.44 -23.09
C ASP A 525 -23.40 32.57 -24.42
N LEU A 526 -23.33 31.50 -25.20
CA LEU A 526 -22.61 31.47 -26.47
C LEU A 526 -23.29 32.28 -27.57
N VAL A 527 -24.56 32.66 -27.41
CA VAL A 527 -25.31 33.42 -28.41
C VAL A 527 -25.17 34.92 -28.18
N THR A 528 -25.33 35.37 -26.93
CA THR A 528 -25.22 36.80 -26.58
C THR A 528 -23.81 37.21 -26.17
N GLN A 529 -22.92 36.23 -25.95
CA GLN A 529 -21.56 36.42 -25.42
C GLN A 529 -21.52 37.07 -24.03
N GLU A 530 -22.64 37.04 -23.31
CA GLU A 530 -22.75 37.55 -21.95
C GLU A 530 -22.29 36.50 -20.93
N VAL A 531 -21.74 36.99 -19.82
CA VAL A 531 -21.24 36.18 -18.71
C VAL A 531 -22.07 36.44 -17.46
N SER A 532 -22.51 35.37 -16.80
CA SER A 532 -23.25 35.42 -15.54
C SER A 532 -22.62 34.51 -14.50
N TRP A 533 -22.48 34.99 -13.27
CA TRP A 533 -22.05 34.18 -12.14
C TRP A 533 -23.17 33.28 -11.61
N ASP A 534 -24.42 33.70 -11.78
CA ASP A 534 -25.59 32.89 -11.43
C ASP A 534 -25.97 31.95 -12.58
N PRO A 535 -26.34 30.69 -12.27
CA PRO A 535 -26.80 29.75 -13.28
C PRO A 535 -28.12 30.23 -13.93
N PRO A 536 -28.26 30.11 -15.26
CA PRO A 536 -29.46 30.56 -15.96
C PRO A 536 -30.73 29.92 -15.37
N ALA A 537 -31.78 30.71 -15.15
CA ALA A 537 -32.98 30.27 -14.45
C ALA A 537 -33.65 29.02 -15.07
N LEU A 538 -33.59 28.88 -16.41
CA LEU A 538 -34.13 27.72 -17.13
C LEU A 538 -33.27 26.45 -16.94
N VAL A 539 -31.96 26.60 -16.74
CA VAL A 539 -31.03 25.49 -16.44
C VAL A 539 -31.27 25.00 -15.01
N LEU A 540 -31.37 25.94 -14.05
CA LEU A 540 -31.71 25.62 -12.66
C LEU A 540 -33.01 24.84 -12.54
N ARG A 541 -34.08 25.32 -13.19
CA ARG A 541 -35.41 24.69 -13.12
C ARG A 541 -35.45 23.32 -13.79
N SER A 542 -34.64 23.11 -14.83
CA SER A 542 -34.58 21.84 -15.57
C SER A 542 -33.63 20.82 -14.94
N GLY A 543 -32.71 21.25 -14.07
CA GLY A 543 -31.76 20.39 -13.36
C GLY A 543 -30.71 19.75 -14.29
N ILE A 544 -30.40 20.40 -15.40
CA ILE A 544 -29.46 19.89 -16.41
C ILE A 544 -28.03 20.29 -16.02
N GLN A 545 -27.09 19.37 -16.19
CA GLN A 545 -25.66 19.67 -16.07
C GLN A 545 -25.16 20.24 -17.41
N ILE A 546 -24.59 21.44 -17.36
CA ILE A 546 -23.98 22.09 -18.51
C ILE A 546 -22.54 21.60 -18.66
N GLU A 547 -22.07 21.45 -19.89
CA GLU A 547 -20.69 21.05 -20.18
C GLU A 547 -19.71 22.16 -19.79
N ALA A 548 -18.59 21.76 -19.17
CA ALA A 548 -17.49 22.65 -18.86
C ALA A 548 -16.64 22.92 -20.11
N PHE A 549 -16.01 24.09 -20.22
CA PHE A 549 -14.96 24.31 -21.21
C PHE A 549 -13.83 23.28 -21.01
N GLU A 550 -13.51 22.53 -22.07
CA GLU A 550 -12.32 21.68 -22.09
C GLU A 550 -11.11 22.58 -22.33
N ASP A 551 -10.17 22.59 -21.38
CA ASP A 551 -8.89 23.28 -21.53
C ASP A 551 -8.12 22.66 -22.71
N GLN A 552 -7.94 23.42 -23.79
CA GLN A 552 -7.03 23.08 -24.89
C GLN A 552 -5.65 23.70 -24.67
#